data_AF-A0A0M2ZWY2-F1
#
_entry.id   AF-A0A0M2ZWY2-F1
#
_cell.length_a   1.000
_cell.length_b   1.000
_cell.length_c   1.000
_cell.angle_alpha   90.00
_cell.angle_beta   90.00
_cell.angle_gamma   90.00
#
_symmetry.space_group_name_H-M   'P 1'
#
loop_
_entity.id
_entity.type
_entity.pdbx_description
1 polymer ?
#
loop_
_entity_poly.entity_id
_entity_poly.type
_entity_poly.pdbx_seq_one_letter_code
_entity_poly.pdbx_strand_id
1 'polypeptide(L)'
;MLSTIFKGKTFSNESSASTGLWHLALNRLKSDRIAVVSFLVVLFYFILLALSMTGVIASNWNKEVAVSYAPPTFLGADTASDQIKESSQKIEALPANPVDPLKDVIQQLNTEIQAEQQGGSVIDNYGVVDPLAEDMQQIDQQLGGHLLDQKQELKTTLPFGADKWGQDVLLKTIKGAETSILVGLLSALLAVVIGTFLGAIAGYFGGWVDDVLNWFYNIFTSIPYLLLVLAIAAVLQQKGILSIVLILGLTGWTGVFRLIRAEYMKHKSREYVLAAKAIGVSHLRRMFVHIFPNVSHIALVQISILVVSFIKSEVILSFLGFGVPVGVVSWGSMLNEAQSELILGKWWQLAAASIAMAILVTAFSMFTDALRDALDPKLK
;
A
#
# COMPACT_ATOMS: atom_id res chain seq x y z
N MET A 1 -27.04 -32.52 -13.70
CA MET A 1 -27.92 -32.65 -14.88
C MET A 1 -28.82 -31.41 -14.99
N LEU A 2 -28.30 -30.26 -15.41
CA LEU A 2 -29.10 -29.03 -15.64
C LEU A 2 -28.35 -27.94 -16.45
N SER A 3 -27.39 -28.32 -17.30
CA SER A 3 -26.54 -27.36 -18.05
C SER A 3 -26.73 -27.38 -19.58
N THR A 4 -27.78 -27.99 -20.12
CA THR A 4 -27.84 -28.32 -21.56
C THR A 4 -28.95 -27.63 -22.38
N ILE A 5 -29.58 -26.54 -21.91
CA ILE A 5 -30.79 -26.02 -22.60
C ILE A 5 -30.63 -24.71 -23.39
N PHE A 6 -29.51 -23.97 -23.33
CA PHE A 6 -29.37 -22.76 -24.15
C PHE A 6 -28.10 -22.72 -24.99
N LYS A 7 -28.06 -23.59 -26.01
CA LYS A 7 -27.14 -23.45 -27.14
C LYS A 7 -27.91 -22.88 -28.33
N GLY A 8 -28.13 -21.58 -28.31
CA GLY A 8 -28.62 -20.83 -29.47
C GLY A 8 -27.55 -20.84 -30.56
N LYS A 9 -27.90 -21.40 -31.73
CA LYS A 9 -27.11 -21.27 -32.95
C LYS A 9 -27.06 -19.80 -33.37
N THR A 10 -25.88 -19.20 -33.34
CA THR A 10 -25.58 -17.97 -34.08
C THR A 10 -24.58 -18.33 -35.18
N PHE A 11 -25.10 -18.46 -36.40
CA PHE A 11 -24.30 -18.35 -37.62
C PHE A 11 -24.27 -16.87 -38.00
N SER A 12 -23.09 -16.27 -38.06
CA SER A 12 -22.90 -14.99 -38.75
C SER A 12 -21.44 -14.82 -39.22
N ASN A 13 -21.29 -14.89 -40.54
CA ASN A 13 -20.26 -14.35 -41.43
C ASN A 13 -18.79 -14.35 -41.01
N GLU A 14 -18.02 -15.15 -41.75
CA GLU A 14 -16.58 -15.02 -41.94
C GLU A 14 -16.22 -13.63 -42.50
N SER A 15 -15.54 -12.81 -41.70
CA SER A 15 -14.58 -11.83 -42.21
C SER A 15 -13.18 -12.38 -41.94
N SER A 16 -12.50 -12.83 -42.98
CA SER A 16 -11.13 -13.37 -42.96
C SER A 16 -10.07 -12.29 -42.74
N ALA A 17 -10.16 -11.54 -41.63
CA ALA A 17 -9.03 -10.82 -41.10
C ALA A 17 -8.44 -11.68 -39.99
N SER A 18 -7.14 -11.99 -40.06
CA SER A 18 -6.45 -12.62 -38.94
C SER A 18 -6.50 -11.66 -37.75
N THR A 19 -7.50 -11.80 -36.87
CA THR A 19 -7.60 -11.00 -35.66
C THR A 19 -6.32 -11.19 -34.88
N GLY A 20 -5.57 -10.10 -34.63
CA GLY A 20 -4.31 -10.17 -33.91
C GLY A 20 -4.47 -10.91 -32.57
N LEU A 21 -3.43 -11.61 -32.13
CA LEU A 21 -3.42 -12.35 -30.85
C LEU A 21 -3.98 -11.51 -29.69
N TRP A 22 -3.66 -10.22 -29.70
CA TRP A 22 -4.14 -9.22 -28.75
C TRP A 22 -5.67 -9.04 -28.75
N HIS A 23 -6.30 -9.02 -29.92
CA HIS A 23 -7.74 -8.84 -30.01
C HIS A 23 -8.50 -10.08 -29.51
N LEU A 24 -7.95 -11.27 -29.76
CA LEU A 24 -8.51 -12.52 -29.24
C LEU A 24 -8.35 -12.64 -27.73
N ALA A 25 -7.16 -12.28 -27.21
CA ALA A 25 -6.90 -12.25 -25.78
C ALA A 25 -7.85 -11.31 -25.04
N LEU A 26 -8.09 -10.10 -25.58
CA LEU A 26 -9.03 -9.14 -25.00
C LEU A 26 -10.48 -9.63 -24.99
N ASN A 27 -10.93 -10.26 -26.08
CA ASN A 27 -12.29 -10.81 -26.14
C ASN A 27 -12.49 -11.93 -25.12
N ARG A 28 -11.48 -12.79 -24.93
CA ARG A 28 -11.52 -13.85 -23.92
C ARG A 28 -11.55 -13.28 -22.50
N LEU A 29 -10.71 -12.29 -22.22
CA LEU A 29 -10.65 -11.63 -20.92
C LEU A 29 -11.98 -10.95 -20.56
N LYS A 30 -12.67 -10.36 -21.54
CA LYS A 30 -14.02 -9.80 -21.35
C LYS A 30 -15.11 -10.84 -21.12
N SER A 31 -14.92 -12.06 -21.63
CA SER A 31 -15.92 -13.14 -21.48
C SER A 31 -15.89 -13.80 -20.10
N ASP A 32 -14.77 -13.69 -19.38
CA ASP A 32 -14.63 -14.22 -18.03
C ASP A 32 -15.08 -13.20 -16.97
N ARG A 33 -16.16 -13.55 -16.25
CA ARG A 33 -16.72 -12.70 -15.19
C ARG A 33 -15.72 -12.43 -14.06
N ILE A 34 -14.91 -13.42 -13.71
CA ILE A 34 -13.92 -13.29 -12.63
C ILE A 34 -12.83 -12.32 -13.06
N ALA A 35 -12.36 -12.43 -14.30
CA ALA A 35 -11.39 -11.52 -14.88
C ALA A 35 -11.91 -10.08 -14.97
N VAL A 36 -13.19 -9.89 -15.34
CA VAL A 36 -13.81 -8.56 -15.42
C VAL A 36 -13.96 -7.93 -14.04
N VAL A 37 -14.44 -8.68 -13.04
CA VAL A 37 -14.61 -8.15 -11.68
C VAL A 37 -13.25 -7.80 -11.07
N SER A 38 -12.25 -8.68 -11.20
CA SER A 38 -10.91 -8.43 -10.69
C SER A 38 -10.25 -7.23 -11.37
N PHE A 39 -10.41 -7.09 -12.69
CA PHE A 39 -9.98 -5.92 -13.45
C PHE A 39 -10.64 -4.63 -12.96
N LEU A 40 -11.96 -4.63 -12.70
CA LEU A 40 -12.67 -3.45 -12.19
C LEU A 40 -12.18 -3.03 -10.80
N VAL A 41 -11.90 -4.00 -9.91
CA VAL A 41 -11.33 -3.72 -8.59
C VAL A 41 -9.93 -3.13 -8.73
N VAL A 42 -9.07 -3.72 -9.56
CA VAL A 42 -7.73 -3.18 -9.82
C VAL A 42 -7.84 -1.76 -10.38
N LEU A 43 -8.69 -1.54 -11.38
CA LEU A 43 -8.94 -0.23 -11.99
C LEU A 43 -9.40 0.79 -10.95
N PHE A 44 -10.30 0.40 -10.03
CA PHE A 44 -10.72 1.26 -8.93
C PHE A 44 -9.56 1.71 -8.05
N TYR A 45 -8.64 0.80 -7.67
CA TYR A 45 -7.44 1.18 -6.92
C TYR A 45 -6.48 2.07 -7.72
N PHE A 46 -6.35 1.87 -9.03
CA PHE A 46 -5.55 2.76 -9.88
C PHE A 46 -6.19 4.16 -10.02
N ILE A 47 -7.52 4.25 -10.06
CA ILE A 47 -8.24 5.53 -10.04
C ILE A 47 -8.01 6.22 -8.69
N LEU A 48 -8.13 5.49 -7.57
CA LEU A 48 -7.81 6.02 -6.24
C LEU A 48 -6.38 6.53 -6.16
N LEU A 49 -5.41 5.78 -6.69
CA LEU A 49 -4.02 6.21 -6.79
C LEU A 49 -3.91 7.53 -7.58
N ALA A 50 -4.52 7.62 -8.76
CA ALA A 50 -4.45 8.83 -9.58
C ALA A 50 -5.07 10.04 -8.87
N LEU A 51 -6.25 9.86 -8.25
CA LEU A 51 -6.93 10.92 -7.51
C LEU A 51 -6.15 11.36 -6.27
N SER A 52 -5.54 10.41 -5.55
CA SER A 52 -4.69 10.68 -4.39
C SER A 52 -3.39 11.41 -4.79
N MET A 53 -2.76 11.01 -5.91
CA MET A 53 -1.58 11.68 -6.45
C MET A 53 -1.88 13.12 -6.90
N THR A 54 -3.06 13.36 -7.48
CA THR A 54 -3.50 14.72 -7.86
C THR A 54 -3.90 15.58 -6.66
N GLY A 55 -3.93 15.02 -5.44
CA GLY A 55 -4.31 15.73 -4.21
C GLY A 55 -5.82 15.98 -4.08
N VAL A 56 -6.63 15.43 -4.99
CA VAL A 56 -8.10 15.54 -4.95
C VAL A 56 -8.68 14.75 -3.77
N ILE A 57 -8.08 13.60 -3.46
CA ILE A 57 -8.48 12.73 -2.35
C ILE A 57 -7.32 12.59 -1.37
N ALA A 58 -7.64 12.52 -0.07
CA ALA A 58 -6.69 12.24 1.00
C ALA A 58 -5.47 13.21 1.05
N SER A 59 -5.56 14.42 0.50
CA SER A 59 -4.55 15.47 0.70
C SER A 59 -4.44 15.89 2.16
N ASN A 60 -5.56 15.90 2.87
CA ASN A 60 -5.67 16.25 4.29
C ASN A 60 -5.59 15.02 5.21
N TRP A 61 -4.96 13.92 4.79
CA TRP A 61 -4.87 12.70 5.58
C TRP A 61 -4.17 12.93 6.95
N ASN A 62 -3.21 13.84 7.00
CA ASN A 62 -2.41 14.15 8.20
C ASN A 62 -3.12 15.15 9.14
N LYS A 63 -4.33 15.60 8.80
CA LYS A 63 -5.07 16.55 9.62
C LYS A 63 -5.70 15.82 10.80
N GLU A 64 -5.60 16.41 11.99
CA GLU A 64 -6.34 15.97 13.16
C GLU A 64 -7.82 16.36 12.98
N VAL A 65 -8.70 15.36 12.91
CA VAL A 65 -10.14 15.52 12.64
C VAL A 65 -10.99 14.97 13.79
N ALA A 66 -10.43 14.08 14.59
CA ALA A 66 -11.13 13.37 15.64
C ALA A 66 -10.31 13.28 16.92
N VAL A 67 -10.96 12.91 18.02
CA VAL A 67 -10.28 12.60 19.28
C VAL A 67 -9.31 11.43 19.05
N SER A 68 -8.17 11.45 19.74
CA SER A 68 -7.21 10.34 19.73
C SER A 68 -7.91 9.01 19.98
N TYR A 69 -7.67 8.04 19.08
CA TYR A 69 -8.30 6.73 19.10
C TYR A 69 -9.85 6.74 19.04
N ALA A 70 -10.46 7.72 18.39
CA ALA A 70 -11.90 7.73 18.17
C ALA A 70 -12.35 6.41 17.51
N PRO A 71 -13.34 5.71 18.09
CA PRO A 71 -13.78 4.43 17.55
C PRO A 71 -14.50 4.63 16.20
N PRO A 72 -14.56 3.56 15.39
CA PRO A 72 -15.35 3.58 14.18
C PRO A 72 -16.83 3.82 14.48
N THR A 73 -17.52 4.55 13.61
CA THR A 73 -18.94 4.95 13.80
C THR A 73 -19.87 3.75 14.04
N PHE A 74 -19.56 2.58 13.48
CA PHE A 74 -20.36 1.36 13.69
C PHE A 74 -20.21 0.74 15.09
N LEU A 75 -19.17 1.07 15.85
CA LEU A 75 -19.04 0.68 17.27
C LEU A 75 -19.72 1.67 18.22
N GLY A 76 -20.10 2.86 17.73
CA GLY A 76 -20.59 3.97 18.55
C GLY A 76 -19.45 4.76 19.18
N ALA A 77 -19.74 5.96 19.69
CA ALA A 77 -18.77 6.74 20.46
C ALA A 77 -18.46 6.01 21.77
N ASP A 78 -17.18 5.92 22.13
CA ASP A 78 -16.77 5.46 23.46
C ASP A 78 -17.33 6.47 24.47
N THR A 79 -18.48 6.17 25.08
CA THR A 79 -19.05 6.98 26.17
C THR A 79 -18.14 7.02 27.39
N ALA A 80 -17.07 6.22 27.44
CA ALA A 80 -16.08 6.22 28.50
C ALA A 80 -15.28 7.53 28.60
N SER A 81 -14.99 8.22 27.49
CA SER A 81 -14.34 9.54 27.53
C SER A 81 -15.30 10.65 27.97
N ASP A 82 -16.59 10.51 27.68
CA ASP A 82 -17.63 11.39 28.25
C ASP A 82 -17.90 11.06 29.73
N GLN A 83 -17.79 9.79 30.15
CA GLN A 83 -17.90 9.41 31.57
C GLN A 83 -16.71 9.89 32.39
N ILE A 84 -15.50 9.99 31.83
CA ILE A 84 -14.38 10.64 32.52
C ILE A 84 -14.64 12.15 32.66
N LYS A 85 -15.23 12.81 31.66
CA LYS A 85 -15.64 14.22 31.77
C LYS A 85 -16.78 14.45 32.77
N GLU A 86 -17.80 13.61 32.78
CA GLU A 86 -18.91 13.69 33.75
C GLU A 86 -18.49 13.29 35.17
N SER A 87 -17.59 12.31 35.33
CA SER A 87 -17.06 11.91 36.65
C SER A 87 -16.03 12.89 37.19
N SER A 88 -15.30 13.63 36.34
CA SER A 88 -14.41 14.72 36.77
C SER A 88 -15.19 15.94 37.29
N GLN A 89 -16.38 16.20 36.74
CA GLN A 89 -17.23 17.30 37.20
C GLN A 89 -18.08 16.95 38.42
N LYS A 90 -18.19 15.67 38.77
CA LYS A 90 -18.91 15.19 39.94
C LYS A 90 -17.94 14.48 40.89
N ILE A 91 -16.97 15.22 41.39
CA ILE A 91 -16.33 14.87 42.67
C ILE A 91 -17.42 15.06 43.73
N GLU A 92 -18.28 14.06 43.90
CA GLU A 92 -19.14 13.97 45.07
C GLU A 92 -18.19 13.81 46.26
N ALA A 93 -18.02 14.90 47.01
CA ALA A 93 -17.06 14.98 48.10
C ALA A 93 -17.23 13.75 49.00
N LEU A 94 -16.15 13.00 49.19
CA LEU A 94 -16.14 11.85 50.09
C LEU A 94 -16.74 12.28 51.44
N PRO A 95 -17.67 11.51 52.04
CA PRO A 95 -18.26 11.88 53.32
C PRO A 95 -17.13 12.04 54.34
N ALA A 96 -17.10 13.21 55.00
CA ALA A 96 -15.98 13.61 55.84
C ALA A 96 -15.74 12.57 56.95
N ASN A 97 -14.58 11.91 56.89
CA ASN A 97 -14.18 10.95 57.91
C ASN A 97 -13.87 11.70 59.22
N PRO A 98 -14.63 11.47 60.32
CA PRO A 98 -14.49 12.23 61.55
C PRO A 98 -13.19 11.92 62.34
N VAL A 99 -12.45 10.88 61.97
CA VAL A 99 -11.24 10.43 62.68
C VAL A 99 -9.95 10.76 61.91
N ASP A 100 -10.05 11.48 60.80
CA ASP A 100 -8.88 11.83 59.99
C ASP A 100 -8.13 13.03 60.63
N PRO A 101 -6.86 12.86 61.06
CA PRO A 101 -6.07 13.95 61.63
C PRO A 101 -5.78 15.09 60.63
N LEU A 102 -6.03 14.88 59.33
CA LEU A 102 -5.82 15.87 58.28
C LEU A 102 -7.12 16.49 57.75
N LYS A 103 -8.27 16.23 58.39
CA LYS A 103 -9.58 16.67 57.93
C LYS A 103 -9.67 18.18 57.65
N ASP A 104 -9.13 19.00 58.55
CA ASP A 104 -9.18 20.46 58.43
C ASP A 104 -8.32 20.93 57.25
N VAL A 105 -7.15 20.29 57.04
CA VAL A 105 -6.25 20.58 55.91
C VAL A 105 -6.90 20.21 54.58
N ILE A 106 -7.58 19.06 54.51
CA ILE A 106 -8.28 18.60 53.31
C ILE A 106 -9.46 19.53 52.99
N GLN A 107 -10.20 20.00 54.00
CA GLN A 107 -11.27 20.98 53.79
C GLN A 107 -10.73 22.31 53.27
N GLN A 108 -9.64 22.79 53.85
CA GLN A 108 -9.00 24.03 53.44
C GLN A 108 -8.47 23.96 52.00
N LEU A 109 -7.80 22.87 51.65
CA LEU A 109 -7.33 22.61 50.27
C LEU A 109 -8.48 22.49 49.28
N ASN A 110 -9.58 21.81 49.64
CA ASN A 110 -10.74 21.72 48.76
C ASN A 110 -11.42 23.08 48.55
N THR A 111 -11.49 23.93 49.58
CA THR A 111 -12.00 25.30 49.42
C THR A 111 -11.07 26.18 48.59
N GLU A 112 -9.76 25.98 48.68
CA GLU A 112 -8.75 26.70 47.90
C GLU A 112 -8.80 26.29 46.42
N ILE A 113 -8.86 24.97 46.14
CA ILE A 113 -9.06 24.42 44.79
C ILE A 113 -10.38 24.93 44.17
N GLN A 114 -11.47 24.99 44.96
CA GLN A 114 -12.75 25.53 44.47
C GLN A 114 -12.69 27.03 44.19
N ALA A 115 -11.93 27.80 44.98
CA ALA A 115 -11.71 29.22 44.74
C ALA A 115 -10.85 29.45 43.48
N GLU A 116 -9.85 28.60 43.24
CA GLU A 116 -9.02 28.64 42.03
C GLU A 116 -9.81 28.23 40.77
N GLN A 117 -10.71 27.24 40.87
CA GLN A 117 -11.57 26.81 39.76
C GLN A 117 -12.60 27.86 39.30
N GLN A 118 -12.97 28.83 40.15
CA GLN A 118 -13.87 29.92 39.77
C GLN A 118 -13.17 31.02 38.96
N GLY A 119 -11.84 31.05 38.96
CA GLY A 119 -11.02 31.98 38.18
C GLY A 119 -10.81 31.51 36.74
N GLY A 120 -11.89 31.39 35.96
CA GLY A 120 -11.97 31.50 34.48
C GLY A 120 -10.85 30.99 33.56
N SER A 121 -9.95 30.14 34.03
CA SER A 121 -8.75 29.73 33.30
C SER A 121 -8.92 28.31 32.78
N VAL A 122 -8.63 28.13 31.50
CA VAL A 122 -8.84 26.87 30.79
C VAL A 122 -7.88 25.83 31.39
N ILE A 123 -8.43 24.89 32.14
CA ILE A 123 -7.68 23.77 32.72
C ILE A 123 -7.35 22.79 31.60
N ASP A 124 -6.07 22.46 31.44
CA ASP A 124 -5.59 21.52 30.44
C ASP A 124 -5.98 20.07 30.80
N ASN A 125 -5.85 19.11 29.87
CA ASN A 125 -6.24 17.69 30.07
C ASN A 125 -5.60 16.97 31.29
N TYR A 126 -4.67 17.62 31.99
CA TYR A 126 -3.96 17.14 33.17
C TYR A 126 -4.28 17.91 34.48
N GLY A 127 -5.28 18.79 34.49
CA GLY A 127 -5.69 19.48 35.72
C GLY A 127 -4.81 20.67 36.11
N VAL A 128 -3.91 21.10 35.22
CA VAL A 128 -3.02 22.26 35.43
C VAL A 128 -3.61 23.47 34.71
N VAL A 129 -3.66 24.60 35.41
CA VAL A 129 -4.03 25.90 34.83
C VAL A 129 -2.94 26.30 33.84
N ASP A 130 -3.30 26.46 32.56
CA ASP A 130 -2.35 26.90 31.53
C ASP A 130 -1.93 28.36 31.78
N PRO A 131 -0.65 28.62 32.15
CA PRO A 131 -0.18 29.97 32.46
C PRO A 131 -0.14 30.89 31.24
N LEU A 132 -0.28 30.34 30.02
CA LEU A 132 -0.24 31.08 28.75
C LEU A 132 -1.63 31.31 28.16
N ALA A 133 -2.71 30.89 28.83
CA ALA A 133 -4.07 30.98 28.30
C ALA A 133 -4.50 32.43 28.01
N GLU A 134 -4.15 33.36 28.89
CA GLU A 134 -4.46 34.79 28.71
C GLU A 134 -3.64 35.40 27.56
N ASP A 135 -2.35 35.07 27.47
CA ASP A 135 -1.47 35.51 26.39
C ASP A 135 -1.94 34.97 25.02
N MET A 136 -2.40 33.72 24.98
CA MET A 136 -2.98 33.11 23.79
C MET A 136 -4.27 33.80 23.35
N GLN A 137 -5.14 34.17 24.29
CA GLN A 137 -6.36 34.94 23.99
C GLN A 137 -6.05 36.33 23.46
N GLN A 138 -5.03 37.00 24.02
CA GLN A 138 -4.57 38.29 23.52
C GLN A 138 -3.97 38.18 22.11
N ILE A 139 -3.17 37.14 21.84
CA ILE A 139 -2.61 36.85 20.52
C ILE A 139 -3.71 36.53 19.51
N ASP A 140 -4.74 35.77 19.91
CA ASP A 140 -5.92 35.49 19.08
C ASP A 140 -6.70 36.75 18.72
N GLN A 141 -6.95 37.62 19.69
CA GLN A 141 -7.58 38.93 19.46
C GLN A 141 -6.74 39.80 18.52
N GLN A 142 -5.41 39.76 18.61
CA GLN A 142 -4.51 40.48 17.71
C GLN A 142 -4.48 39.91 16.29
N LEU A 143 -4.69 38.60 16.13
CA LEU A 143 -4.67 37.90 14.84
C LEU A 143 -6.06 37.74 14.20
N GLY A 144 -7.07 38.44 14.71
CA GLY A 144 -8.40 38.51 14.11
C GLY A 144 -9.40 37.47 14.61
N GLY A 145 -9.15 36.83 15.75
CA GLY A 145 -10.10 35.95 16.45
C GLY A 145 -10.29 34.58 15.79
N HIS A 146 -9.31 34.10 15.04
CA HIS A 146 -9.39 32.83 14.30
C HIS A 146 -8.41 31.75 14.78
N LEU A 147 -7.49 32.05 15.70
CA LEU A 147 -6.58 31.07 16.30
C LEU A 147 -7.31 30.12 17.24
N LEU A 148 -8.26 30.63 18.05
CA LEU A 148 -9.04 29.80 18.97
C LEU A 148 -10.27 29.18 18.29
N ASP A 149 -10.81 29.83 17.25
CA ASP A 149 -11.93 29.34 16.43
C ASP A 149 -11.54 28.12 15.57
N GLN A 150 -10.23 27.94 15.35
CA GLN A 150 -9.67 26.76 14.68
C GLN A 150 -9.51 25.54 15.60
N LYS A 151 -10.06 25.58 16.82
CA LYS A 151 -10.32 24.39 17.63
C LYS A 151 -11.53 23.66 17.04
N GLN A 152 -11.37 23.20 15.80
CA GLN A 152 -12.36 22.47 15.02
C GLN A 152 -12.89 21.34 15.88
N GLU A 153 -14.21 21.31 16.15
CA GLU A 153 -14.83 20.31 17.03
C GLU A 153 -14.36 18.91 16.62
N LEU A 154 -13.48 18.33 17.45
CA LEU A 154 -12.91 17.03 17.19
C LEU A 154 -14.03 16.01 17.21
N LYS A 155 -14.21 15.30 16.10
CA LYS A 155 -15.24 14.27 16.01
C LYS A 155 -14.96 13.16 17.02
N THR A 156 -16.00 12.71 17.69
CA THR A 156 -15.92 11.59 18.65
C THR A 156 -15.91 10.23 17.95
N THR A 157 -16.36 10.15 16.69
CA THR A 157 -16.31 8.95 15.85
C THR A 157 -15.99 9.29 14.40
N LEU A 158 -15.39 8.33 13.69
CA LEU A 158 -15.11 8.38 12.24
C LEU A 158 -15.53 7.06 11.59
N PRO A 159 -15.76 6.99 10.27
CA PRO A 159 -16.24 5.76 9.61
C PRO A 159 -15.39 4.51 9.90
N PHE A 160 -14.06 4.65 9.86
CA PHE A 160 -13.09 3.58 10.18
C PHE A 160 -12.28 3.88 11.45
N GLY A 161 -12.71 4.86 12.24
CA GLY A 161 -12.01 5.32 13.44
C GLY A 161 -10.86 6.27 13.14
N ALA A 162 -10.23 6.75 14.22
CA ALA A 162 -9.06 7.61 14.18
C ALA A 162 -7.83 6.90 14.72
N ASP A 163 -6.65 7.31 14.26
CA ASP A 163 -5.39 6.86 14.82
C ASP A 163 -5.08 7.56 16.15
N LYS A 164 -3.92 7.24 16.73
CA LYS A 164 -3.45 7.89 17.98
C LYS A 164 -3.29 9.41 17.90
N TRP A 165 -3.17 9.99 16.71
CA TRP A 165 -3.05 11.42 16.47
C TRP A 165 -4.36 12.07 15.99
N GLY A 166 -5.49 11.35 16.07
CA GLY A 166 -6.79 11.88 15.67
C GLY A 166 -6.99 11.98 14.16
N GLN A 167 -6.17 11.29 13.36
CA GLN A 167 -6.24 11.28 11.90
C GLN A 167 -7.23 10.21 11.42
N ASP A 168 -7.95 10.49 10.34
CA ASP A 168 -8.91 9.54 9.76
C ASP A 168 -8.21 8.33 9.12
N VAL A 169 -8.46 7.15 9.70
CA VAL A 169 -7.87 5.88 9.26
C VAL A 169 -8.28 5.51 7.84
N LEU A 170 -9.47 5.92 7.38
CA LEU A 170 -9.91 5.68 6.01
C LEU A 170 -9.06 6.50 5.02
N LEU A 171 -8.90 7.80 5.27
CA LEU A 171 -8.08 8.68 4.42
C LEU A 171 -6.62 8.24 4.43
N LYS A 172 -6.11 7.85 5.60
CA LYS A 172 -4.77 7.29 5.79
C LYS A 172 -4.59 5.99 4.99
N THR A 173 -5.59 5.11 4.97
CA THR A 173 -5.57 3.86 4.17
C THR A 173 -5.53 4.14 2.67
N ILE A 174 -6.30 5.13 2.19
CA ILE A 174 -6.31 5.54 0.79
C ILE A 174 -4.95 6.13 0.42
N LYS A 175 -4.38 7.01 1.26
CA LYS A 175 -3.06 7.58 1.01
C LYS A 175 -1.96 6.52 1.05
N GLY A 176 -2.07 5.54 1.95
CA GLY A 176 -1.15 4.41 2.02
C GLY A 176 -1.21 3.49 0.79
N ALA A 177 -2.38 3.39 0.13
CA ALA A 177 -2.50 2.63 -1.12
C ALA A 177 -1.66 3.25 -2.24
N GLU A 178 -1.63 4.59 -2.34
CA GLU A 178 -0.82 5.31 -3.34
C GLU A 178 0.65 4.89 -3.26
N THR A 179 1.24 4.93 -2.06
CA THR A 179 2.67 4.64 -1.88
C THR A 179 2.98 3.17 -2.12
N SER A 180 2.20 2.24 -1.56
CA SER A 180 2.41 0.81 -1.73
C SER A 180 2.25 0.37 -3.20
N ILE A 181 1.24 0.87 -3.92
CA ILE A 181 1.02 0.53 -5.34
C ILE A 181 2.12 1.13 -6.21
N LEU A 182 2.50 2.40 -5.98
CA LEU A 182 3.55 3.07 -6.76
C LEU A 182 4.88 2.33 -6.62
N VAL A 183 5.28 2.00 -5.39
CA VAL A 183 6.51 1.24 -5.13
C VAL A 183 6.45 -0.12 -5.84
N GLY A 184 5.35 -0.85 -5.71
CA GLY A 184 5.16 -2.14 -6.35
C GLY A 184 5.29 -2.07 -7.87
N LEU A 185 4.66 -1.08 -8.50
CA LEU A 185 4.67 -0.88 -9.94
C LEU A 185 6.06 -0.51 -10.49
N LEU A 186 6.70 0.51 -9.90
CA LEU A 186 8.01 0.97 -10.37
C LEU A 186 9.08 -0.10 -10.17
N SER A 187 9.06 -0.80 -9.03
CA SER A 187 9.99 -1.89 -8.75
C SER A 187 9.82 -3.02 -9.77
N ALA A 188 8.58 -3.38 -10.09
CA ALA A 188 8.27 -4.45 -11.04
C ALA A 188 8.75 -4.12 -12.44
N LEU A 189 8.50 -2.89 -12.91
CA LEU A 189 8.99 -2.40 -14.19
C LEU A 189 10.52 -2.46 -14.26
N LEU A 190 11.20 -1.96 -13.22
CA LEU A 190 12.66 -1.99 -13.15
C LEU A 190 13.20 -3.42 -13.19
N ALA A 191 12.66 -4.32 -12.37
CA ALA A 191 13.06 -5.73 -12.32
C ALA A 191 12.82 -6.45 -13.65
N VAL A 192 11.68 -6.20 -14.32
CA VAL A 192 11.38 -6.80 -15.63
C VAL A 192 12.32 -6.28 -16.70
N VAL A 193 12.60 -4.98 -16.74
CA VAL A 193 13.53 -4.39 -17.70
C VAL A 193 14.91 -5.01 -17.56
N ILE A 194 15.44 -5.06 -16.33
CA ILE A 194 16.76 -5.65 -16.04
C ILE A 194 16.78 -7.13 -16.39
N GLY A 195 15.80 -7.90 -15.89
CA GLY A 195 15.76 -9.34 -16.10
C GLY A 195 15.55 -9.73 -17.56
N THR A 196 14.73 -8.97 -18.30
CA THR A 196 14.52 -9.18 -19.74
C THR A 196 15.79 -8.87 -20.52
N PHE A 197 16.46 -7.77 -20.22
CA PHE A 197 17.69 -7.38 -20.89
C PHE A 197 18.82 -8.40 -20.66
N LEU A 198 19.10 -8.75 -19.40
CA LEU A 198 20.12 -9.72 -19.04
C LEU A 198 19.76 -11.13 -19.56
N GLY A 199 18.49 -11.52 -19.46
CA GLY A 199 18.03 -12.83 -19.93
C GLY A 199 18.10 -12.97 -21.44
N ALA A 200 17.78 -11.90 -22.18
CA ALA A 200 17.92 -11.85 -23.63
C ALA A 200 19.39 -12.01 -24.05
N ILE A 201 20.31 -11.30 -23.39
CA ILE A 201 21.75 -11.38 -23.66
C ILE A 201 22.27 -12.81 -23.38
N ALA A 202 21.97 -13.36 -22.20
CA ALA A 202 22.39 -14.71 -21.82
C ALA A 202 21.85 -15.77 -22.80
N GLY A 203 20.54 -15.76 -23.08
CA GLY A 203 19.90 -16.75 -23.94
C GLY A 203 20.28 -16.61 -25.42
N TYR A 204 20.58 -15.39 -25.89
CA TYR A 204 20.95 -15.14 -27.28
C TYR A 204 22.42 -15.48 -27.57
N PHE A 205 23.36 -15.02 -26.74
CA PHE A 205 24.79 -15.25 -27.00
C PHE A 205 25.19 -16.68 -26.58
N GLY A 206 24.76 -17.15 -25.41
CA GLY A 206 25.19 -18.45 -24.88
C GLY A 206 26.68 -18.49 -24.51
N GLY A 207 27.18 -19.68 -24.17
CA GLY A 207 28.60 -19.89 -23.83
C GLY A 207 29.03 -19.09 -22.60
N TRP A 208 30.24 -18.51 -22.63
CA TRP A 208 30.81 -17.83 -21.47
C TRP A 208 29.96 -16.66 -20.93
N VAL A 209 29.28 -15.91 -21.80
CA VAL A 209 28.39 -14.81 -21.34
C VAL A 209 27.24 -15.35 -20.50
N ASP A 210 26.69 -16.47 -20.93
CA ASP A 210 25.62 -17.15 -20.21
C ASP A 210 26.13 -17.76 -18.90
N ASP A 211 27.31 -18.35 -18.90
CA ASP A 211 27.93 -18.91 -17.68
C ASP A 211 28.18 -17.84 -16.61
N VAL A 212 28.72 -16.68 -17.00
CA VAL A 212 28.95 -15.55 -16.08
C VAL A 212 27.64 -15.00 -15.52
N LEU A 213 26.62 -14.80 -16.37
CA LEU A 213 25.33 -14.29 -15.94
C LEU A 213 24.58 -15.31 -15.06
N ASN A 214 24.67 -16.60 -15.35
CA ASN A 214 24.11 -17.65 -14.51
C ASN A 214 24.84 -17.75 -13.17
N TRP A 215 26.17 -17.59 -13.14
CA TRP A 215 26.92 -17.51 -11.88
C TRP A 215 26.44 -16.34 -11.02
N PHE A 216 26.30 -15.15 -11.62
CA PHE A 216 25.80 -13.96 -10.92
C PHE A 216 24.36 -14.15 -10.43
N TYR A 217 23.49 -14.72 -11.26
CA TYR A 217 22.12 -15.11 -10.88
C TYR A 217 22.11 -16.10 -9.68
N ASN A 218 23.00 -17.09 -9.66
CA ASN A 218 23.08 -18.09 -8.60
C ASN A 218 23.43 -17.45 -7.25
N ILE A 219 24.26 -16.40 -7.22
CA ILE A 219 24.58 -15.66 -5.99
C ILE A 219 23.31 -15.07 -5.36
N PHE A 220 22.49 -14.37 -6.16
CA PHE A 220 21.27 -13.75 -5.65
C PHE A 220 20.25 -14.80 -5.18
N THR A 221 20.09 -15.89 -5.92
CA THR A 221 19.10 -16.93 -5.60
C THR A 221 19.51 -17.89 -4.49
N SER A 222 20.78 -17.87 -4.08
CA SER A 222 21.28 -18.64 -2.95
C SER A 222 20.84 -18.05 -1.60
N ILE A 223 20.44 -16.77 -1.58
CA ILE A 223 19.96 -16.06 -0.40
C ILE A 223 18.42 -16.00 -0.43
N PRO A 224 17.72 -16.32 0.67
CA PRO A 224 16.27 -16.12 0.74
C PRO A 224 15.88 -14.67 0.43
N TYR A 225 14.94 -14.48 -0.49
CA TYR A 225 14.62 -13.17 -1.09
C TYR A 225 14.36 -12.07 -0.05
N LEU A 226 13.50 -12.32 0.94
CA LEU A 226 13.19 -11.33 1.97
C LEU A 226 14.40 -11.00 2.86
N LEU A 227 15.26 -11.98 3.15
CA LEU A 227 16.48 -11.74 3.92
C LEU A 227 17.47 -10.88 3.12
N LEU A 228 17.58 -11.10 1.81
CA LEU A 228 18.42 -10.28 0.93
C LEU A 228 17.93 -8.82 0.90
N VAL A 229 16.63 -8.61 0.68
CA VAL A 229 16.01 -7.28 0.66
C VAL A 229 16.24 -6.56 1.99
N LEU A 230 16.01 -7.24 3.12
CA LEU A 230 16.19 -6.67 4.45
C LEU A 230 17.67 -6.33 4.73
N ALA A 231 18.60 -7.22 4.36
CA ALA A 231 20.02 -6.97 4.54
C ALA A 231 20.50 -5.74 3.78
N ILE A 232 20.08 -5.59 2.52
CA ILE A 232 20.43 -4.40 1.71
C ILE A 232 19.78 -3.15 2.31
N ALA A 233 18.52 -3.20 2.71
CA ALA A 233 17.84 -2.07 3.34
C ALA A 233 18.51 -1.64 4.64
N ALA A 234 18.93 -2.60 5.47
CA ALA A 234 19.64 -2.34 6.73
C ALA A 234 21.03 -1.74 6.51
N VAL A 235 21.76 -2.17 5.46
CA VAL A 235 23.08 -1.61 5.12
C VAL A 235 22.97 -0.21 4.55
N LEU A 236 21.99 0.04 3.68
CA LEU A 236 21.82 1.35 3.05
C LEU A 236 21.35 2.43 4.05
N GLN A 237 20.60 2.05 5.09
CA GLN A 237 20.03 2.96 6.11
C GLN A 237 19.23 4.15 5.56
N GLN A 238 18.94 4.16 4.25
CA GLN A 238 18.19 5.21 3.59
C GLN A 238 16.70 4.84 3.58
N LYS A 239 15.89 5.75 4.12
CA LYS A 239 14.43 5.65 4.07
C LYS A 239 13.92 6.47 2.88
N GLY A 240 13.05 5.90 2.07
CA GLY A 240 12.50 6.60 0.91
C GLY A 240 11.91 5.66 -0.14
N ILE A 241 10.92 6.19 -0.88
CA ILE A 241 10.25 5.46 -1.96
C ILE A 241 11.26 4.98 -3.01
N LEU A 242 12.19 5.86 -3.42
CA LEU A 242 13.20 5.53 -4.43
C LEU A 242 14.16 4.43 -3.96
N SER A 243 14.61 4.49 -2.71
CA SER A 243 15.50 3.47 -2.13
C SER A 243 14.81 2.10 -2.12
N ILE A 244 13.54 2.03 -1.71
CA ILE A 244 12.77 0.79 -1.73
C ILE A 244 12.62 0.27 -3.17
N VAL A 245 12.29 1.15 -4.12
CA VAL A 245 12.16 0.79 -5.54
C VAL A 245 13.44 0.19 -6.10
N LEU A 246 14.59 0.79 -5.78
CA LEU A 246 15.89 0.27 -6.19
C LEU A 246 16.20 -1.08 -5.55
N ILE A 247 15.98 -1.23 -4.24
CA ILE A 247 16.26 -2.48 -3.54
C ILE A 247 15.41 -3.62 -4.12
N LEU A 248 14.10 -3.43 -4.25
CA LEU A 248 13.19 -4.45 -4.78
C LEU A 248 13.46 -4.73 -6.26
N GLY A 249 13.68 -3.70 -7.07
CA GLY A 249 13.95 -3.83 -8.50
C GLY A 249 15.29 -4.52 -8.82
N LEU A 250 16.37 -4.15 -8.11
CA LEU A 250 17.70 -4.71 -8.31
C LEU A 250 17.88 -6.12 -7.71
N THR A 251 16.95 -6.58 -6.88
CA THR A 251 16.99 -7.95 -6.32
C THR A 251 15.99 -8.90 -6.98
N GLY A 252 14.86 -8.40 -7.47
CA GLY A 252 13.78 -9.24 -8.00
C GLY A 252 13.83 -9.54 -9.51
N TRP A 253 14.89 -9.16 -10.22
CA TRP A 253 15.06 -9.42 -11.66
C TRP A 253 15.34 -10.90 -11.99
N THR A 254 15.81 -11.68 -11.02
CA THR A 254 16.32 -13.06 -11.20
C THR A 254 15.28 -14.02 -11.78
N GLY A 255 14.03 -13.93 -11.32
CA GLY A 255 12.93 -14.75 -11.84
C GLY A 255 12.64 -14.48 -13.32
N VAL A 256 12.59 -13.20 -13.71
CA VAL A 256 12.37 -12.75 -15.09
C VAL A 256 13.53 -13.21 -15.97
N PHE A 257 14.77 -13.02 -15.51
CA PHE A 257 15.98 -13.43 -16.20
C PHE A 257 15.93 -14.89 -16.63
N ARG A 258 15.60 -15.78 -15.70
CA ARG A 258 15.54 -17.22 -15.96
C ARG A 258 14.50 -17.57 -17.04
N LEU A 259 13.31 -16.97 -16.96
CA LEU A 259 12.22 -17.24 -17.90
C LEU A 259 12.54 -16.73 -19.30
N ILE A 260 12.99 -15.47 -19.41
CA ILE A 260 13.34 -14.85 -20.69
C ILE A 260 14.52 -15.58 -21.32
N ARG A 261 15.56 -15.91 -20.55
CA ARG A 261 16.71 -16.69 -21.02
C ARG A 261 16.28 -18.00 -21.67
N ALA A 262 15.43 -18.78 -21.00
CA ALA A 262 14.96 -20.06 -21.51
C ALA A 262 14.25 -19.93 -22.86
N GLU A 263 13.42 -18.90 -23.02
CA GLU A 263 12.69 -18.68 -24.27
C GLU A 263 13.57 -18.09 -25.37
N TYR A 264 14.56 -17.26 -25.05
CA TYR A 264 15.55 -16.84 -26.03
C TYR A 264 16.38 -18.01 -26.56
N MET A 265 16.79 -18.96 -25.71
CA MET A 265 17.48 -20.17 -26.14
C MET A 265 16.62 -21.00 -27.10
N LYS A 266 15.31 -21.12 -26.83
CA LYS A 266 14.34 -21.83 -27.67
C LYS A 266 14.05 -21.10 -28.99
N HIS A 267 13.97 -19.78 -28.98
CA HIS A 267 13.66 -18.99 -30.18
C HIS A 267 14.89 -18.83 -31.09
N LYS A 268 16.12 -18.82 -30.54
CA LYS A 268 17.37 -18.71 -31.30
C LYS A 268 17.54 -19.80 -32.37
N SER A 269 17.02 -21.01 -32.14
CA SER A 269 17.11 -22.15 -33.06
C SER A 269 15.93 -22.24 -34.06
N ARG A 270 14.99 -21.29 -34.06
CA ARG A 270 13.83 -21.30 -34.96
C ARG A 270 14.18 -20.79 -36.36
N GLU A 271 13.48 -21.31 -37.36
CA GLU A 271 13.71 -21.05 -38.78
C GLU A 271 13.71 -19.56 -39.15
N TYR A 272 12.78 -18.76 -38.62
CA TYR A 272 12.74 -17.31 -38.90
C TYR A 272 13.97 -16.55 -38.39
N VAL A 273 14.60 -17.03 -37.31
CA VAL A 273 15.85 -16.46 -36.77
C VAL A 273 17.05 -16.89 -37.61
N LEU A 274 17.06 -18.15 -38.07
CA LEU A 274 18.09 -18.67 -38.96
C LEU A 274 18.05 -17.98 -40.33
N ALA A 275 16.85 -17.75 -40.88
CA ALA A 275 16.66 -16.98 -42.11
C ALA A 275 17.16 -15.54 -41.96
N ALA A 276 16.83 -14.86 -40.86
CA ALA A 276 17.35 -13.54 -40.57
C ALA A 276 18.89 -13.52 -40.44
N LYS A 277 19.49 -14.60 -39.89
CA LYS A 277 20.95 -14.76 -39.85
C LYS A 277 21.55 -14.93 -41.25
N ALA A 278 20.93 -15.70 -42.13
CA ALA A 278 21.39 -15.93 -43.50
C ALA A 278 21.37 -14.64 -44.35
N ILE A 279 20.41 -13.74 -44.09
CA ILE A 279 20.29 -12.43 -44.76
C ILE A 279 21.27 -11.39 -44.15
N GLY A 280 22.06 -11.75 -43.13
CA GLY A 280 23.06 -10.84 -42.55
C GLY A 280 22.50 -9.80 -41.57
N VAL A 281 21.29 -10.02 -41.03
CA VAL A 281 20.71 -9.11 -40.03
C VAL A 281 21.58 -9.04 -38.78
N SER A 282 21.86 -7.83 -38.28
CA SER A 282 22.68 -7.61 -37.10
C SER A 282 22.13 -8.28 -35.84
N HIS A 283 23.01 -8.59 -34.87
CA HIS A 283 22.65 -9.30 -33.64
C HIS A 283 21.56 -8.57 -32.84
N LEU A 284 21.71 -7.25 -32.63
CA LEU A 284 20.74 -6.43 -31.88
C LEU A 284 19.36 -6.44 -32.55
N ARG A 285 19.31 -6.31 -33.87
CA ARG A 285 18.04 -6.35 -34.61
C ARG A 285 17.41 -7.74 -34.51
N ARG A 286 18.20 -8.82 -34.60
CA ARG A 286 17.70 -10.18 -34.41
C ARG A 286 17.12 -10.41 -33.01
N MET A 287 17.79 -9.88 -31.99
CA MET A 287 17.39 -10.03 -30.59
C MET A 287 16.09 -9.25 -30.28
N PHE A 288 16.05 -7.96 -30.58
CA PHE A 288 14.94 -7.09 -30.16
C PHE A 288 13.81 -6.91 -31.18
N VAL A 289 14.06 -7.12 -32.47
CA VAL A 289 13.04 -6.96 -33.52
C VAL A 289 12.44 -8.31 -33.94
N HIS A 290 13.23 -9.39 -33.93
CA HIS A 290 12.74 -10.70 -34.39
C HIS A 290 12.38 -11.64 -33.22
N ILE A 291 13.20 -11.71 -32.16
CA ILE A 291 12.94 -12.64 -31.04
C ILE A 291 12.03 -11.99 -29.99
N PHE A 292 12.38 -10.80 -29.49
CA PHE A 292 11.67 -10.17 -28.37
C PHE A 292 10.16 -10.05 -28.56
N PRO A 293 9.62 -9.62 -29.72
CA PRO A 293 8.16 -9.50 -29.87
C PRO A 293 7.42 -10.82 -29.65
N ASN A 294 8.04 -11.94 -30.01
CA ASN A 294 7.47 -13.27 -29.80
C ASN A 294 7.52 -13.75 -28.34
N VAL A 295 8.45 -13.21 -27.54
CA VAL A 295 8.64 -13.57 -26.11
C VAL A 295 8.06 -12.49 -25.17
N SER A 296 7.66 -11.33 -25.71
CA SER A 296 7.21 -10.15 -24.96
C SER A 296 6.04 -10.43 -24.00
N HIS A 297 5.16 -11.36 -24.34
CA HIS A 297 4.04 -11.78 -23.49
C HIS A 297 4.51 -12.29 -22.11
N ILE A 298 5.69 -12.93 -22.04
CA ILE A 298 6.27 -13.42 -20.79
C ILE A 298 6.69 -12.26 -19.90
N ALA A 299 7.33 -11.24 -20.48
CA ALA A 299 7.70 -10.03 -19.74
C ALA A 299 6.45 -9.33 -19.19
N LEU A 300 5.37 -9.23 -19.97
CA LEU A 300 4.12 -8.60 -19.55
C LEU A 300 3.41 -9.35 -18.43
N VAL A 301 3.34 -10.69 -18.51
CA VAL A 301 2.81 -11.52 -17.42
C VAL A 301 3.66 -11.34 -16.16
N GLN A 302 4.99 -11.31 -16.31
CA GLN A 302 5.90 -11.21 -15.19
C GLN A 302 5.85 -9.83 -14.49
N ILE A 303 5.58 -8.74 -15.21
CA ILE A 303 5.31 -7.43 -14.58
C ILE A 303 4.17 -7.60 -13.57
N SER A 304 3.07 -8.19 -13.99
CA SER A 304 1.87 -8.32 -13.16
C SER A 304 2.14 -9.16 -11.89
N ILE A 305 2.84 -10.29 -12.03
CA ILE A 305 3.24 -11.13 -10.89
C ILE A 305 4.15 -10.37 -9.92
N LEU A 306 5.13 -9.63 -10.44
CA LEU A 306 6.08 -8.88 -9.62
C LEU A 306 5.43 -7.70 -8.89
N VAL A 307 4.45 -7.02 -9.50
CA VAL A 307 3.71 -5.93 -8.83
C VAL A 307 3.13 -6.43 -7.51
N VAL A 308 2.42 -7.56 -7.53
CA VAL A 308 1.83 -8.14 -6.32
C VAL A 308 2.89 -8.54 -5.30
N SER A 309 3.97 -9.17 -5.76
CA SER A 309 5.07 -9.60 -4.89
C SER A 309 5.76 -8.41 -4.21
N PHE A 310 5.97 -7.32 -4.95
CA PHE A 310 6.67 -6.14 -4.44
C PHE A 310 5.79 -5.25 -3.57
N ILE A 311 4.47 -5.19 -3.79
CA ILE A 311 3.53 -4.58 -2.83
C ILE A 311 3.65 -5.30 -1.48
N LYS A 312 3.60 -6.63 -1.47
CA LYS A 312 3.77 -7.41 -0.22
C LYS A 312 5.13 -7.17 0.43
N SER A 313 6.19 -7.10 -0.37
CA SER A 313 7.55 -6.91 0.13
C SER A 313 7.77 -5.50 0.70
N GLU A 314 7.19 -4.47 0.07
CA GLU A 314 7.18 -3.11 0.60
C GLU A 314 6.44 -3.05 1.94
N VAL A 315 5.26 -3.66 2.02
CA VAL A 315 4.47 -3.69 3.26
C VAL A 315 5.27 -4.36 4.39
N ILE A 316 5.95 -5.48 4.13
CA ILE A 316 6.83 -6.13 5.10
C ILE A 316 7.99 -5.21 5.50
N LEU A 317 8.64 -4.55 4.55
CA LEU A 317 9.79 -3.70 4.81
C LEU A 317 9.41 -2.45 5.63
N SER A 318 8.30 -1.81 5.28
CA SER A 318 7.72 -0.67 6.00
C SER A 318 7.22 -1.08 7.38
N PHE A 319 6.61 -2.27 7.51
CA PHE A 319 6.22 -2.84 8.79
C PHE A 319 7.42 -3.06 9.73
N LEU A 320 8.56 -3.47 9.18
CA LEU A 320 9.82 -3.65 9.93
C LEU A 320 10.58 -2.33 10.17
N GLY A 321 10.08 -1.19 9.67
CA GLY A 321 10.68 0.13 9.89
C GLY A 321 11.79 0.54 8.91
N PHE A 322 12.04 -0.26 7.88
CA PHE A 322 13.04 0.00 6.83
C PHE A 322 12.45 0.61 5.55
N GLY A 323 11.13 0.82 5.52
CA GLY A 323 10.43 1.32 4.33
C GLY A 323 10.33 2.84 4.29
N VAL A 324 9.10 3.35 4.23
CA VAL A 324 8.83 4.79 4.04
C VAL A 324 9.32 5.64 5.24
N PRO A 325 9.79 6.88 5.01
CA PRO A 325 10.21 7.77 6.08
C PRO A 325 9.03 8.27 6.92
N VAL A 326 9.33 8.79 8.12
CA VAL A 326 8.32 9.44 8.96
C VAL A 326 7.70 10.63 8.21
N GLY A 327 6.37 10.74 8.25
CA GLY A 327 5.61 11.74 7.48
C GLY A 327 5.08 11.25 6.13
N VAL A 328 5.46 10.03 5.70
CA VAL A 328 4.84 9.34 4.56
C VAL A 328 4.14 8.09 5.06
N VAL A 329 2.91 7.85 4.60
CA VAL A 329 2.12 6.68 4.98
C VAL A 329 2.19 5.63 3.88
N SER A 330 2.36 4.37 4.28
CA SER A 330 2.10 3.18 3.47
C SER A 330 1.29 2.18 4.28
N TRP A 331 0.74 1.15 3.63
CA TRP A 331 0.05 0.10 4.40
C TRP A 331 0.98 -0.58 5.41
N GLY A 332 2.26 -0.74 5.08
CA GLY A 332 3.23 -1.29 6.04
C GLY A 332 3.48 -0.39 7.24
N SER A 333 3.55 0.94 7.06
CA SER A 333 3.70 1.85 8.20
C SER A 333 2.46 1.88 9.08
N MET A 334 1.26 1.79 8.49
CA MET A 334 0.01 1.68 9.24
C MET A 334 -0.03 0.40 10.09
N LEU A 335 0.43 -0.73 9.55
CA LEU A 335 0.55 -1.98 10.29
C LEU A 335 1.61 -1.91 11.40
N ASN A 336 2.69 -1.16 11.19
CA ASN A 336 3.71 -0.95 12.22
C ASN A 336 3.11 -0.20 13.43
N GLU A 337 2.42 0.90 13.18
CA GLU A 337 1.75 1.70 14.21
C GLU A 337 0.67 0.91 14.95
N ALA A 338 -0.12 0.13 14.21
CA ALA A 338 -1.21 -0.67 14.75
C ALA A 338 -0.75 -1.70 15.80
N GLN A 339 0.53 -2.11 15.81
CA GLN A 339 1.06 -2.98 16.87
C GLN A 339 0.87 -2.37 18.26
N SER A 340 1.13 -1.07 18.40
CA SER A 340 0.94 -0.35 19.67
C SER A 340 -0.53 -0.12 20.00
N GLU A 341 -1.36 0.10 18.97
CA GLU A 341 -2.80 0.36 19.13
C GLU A 341 -3.58 -0.91 19.52
N LEU A 342 -3.16 -2.07 19.01
CA LEU A 342 -3.75 -3.37 19.34
C LEU A 342 -3.57 -3.73 20.81
N ILE A 343 -2.44 -3.36 21.41
CA ILE A 343 -2.20 -3.56 22.85
C ILE A 343 -3.21 -2.76 23.68
N LEU A 344 -3.67 -1.61 23.17
CA LEU A 344 -4.72 -0.77 23.76
C LEU A 344 -6.15 -1.23 23.39
N GLY A 345 -6.30 -2.35 22.69
CA GLY A 345 -7.58 -2.87 22.21
C GLY A 345 -8.15 -2.15 20.98
N LYS A 346 -7.38 -1.25 20.35
CA LYS A 346 -7.81 -0.48 19.19
C LYS A 346 -7.36 -1.18 17.90
N TRP A 347 -8.29 -1.84 17.20
CA TRP A 347 -7.98 -2.77 16.10
C TRP A 347 -8.27 -2.23 14.69
N TRP A 348 -8.99 -1.11 14.58
CA TRP A 348 -9.54 -0.62 13.31
C TRP A 348 -8.46 -0.21 12.29
N GLN A 349 -7.32 0.34 12.72
CA GLN A 349 -6.20 0.65 11.82
C GLN A 349 -5.59 -0.60 11.20
N LEU A 350 -5.38 -1.66 11.99
CA LEU A 350 -4.93 -2.96 11.50
C LEU A 350 -5.90 -3.50 10.44
N ALA A 351 -7.19 -3.51 10.76
CA ALA A 351 -8.22 -4.05 9.88
C ALA A 351 -8.33 -3.26 8.57
N ALA A 352 -8.33 -1.93 8.62
CA ALA A 352 -8.43 -1.09 7.45
C ALA A 352 -7.27 -1.34 6.47
N ALA A 353 -6.02 -1.32 6.95
CA ALA A 353 -4.84 -1.57 6.12
C ALA A 353 -4.81 -3.02 5.57
N SER A 354 -5.13 -4.00 6.42
CA SER A 354 -5.08 -5.43 6.05
C SER A 354 -6.17 -5.80 5.03
N ILE A 355 -7.39 -5.31 5.21
CA ILE A 355 -8.52 -5.58 4.31
C ILE A 355 -8.28 -4.89 2.95
N ALA A 356 -7.83 -3.63 2.95
CA ALA A 356 -7.52 -2.92 1.71
C ALA A 356 -6.43 -3.66 0.91
N MET A 357 -5.33 -4.04 1.57
CA MET A 357 -4.27 -4.83 0.96
C MET A 357 -4.79 -6.18 0.45
N ALA A 358 -5.57 -6.92 1.25
CA ALA A 358 -6.09 -8.23 0.88
C ALA A 358 -6.99 -8.17 -0.37
N ILE A 359 -7.88 -7.18 -0.44
CA ILE A 359 -8.76 -6.95 -1.60
C ILE A 359 -7.92 -6.67 -2.84
N LEU A 360 -6.96 -5.72 -2.76
CA LEU A 360 -6.13 -5.37 -3.91
C LEU A 360 -5.30 -6.56 -4.38
N VAL A 361 -4.56 -7.20 -3.47
CA VAL A 361 -3.65 -8.31 -3.80
C VAL A 361 -4.41 -9.47 -4.42
N THR A 362 -5.59 -9.80 -3.88
CA THR A 362 -6.41 -10.89 -4.41
C THR A 362 -6.93 -10.54 -5.79
N ALA A 363 -7.50 -9.34 -5.97
CA ALA A 363 -7.98 -8.90 -7.28
C ALA A 363 -6.85 -8.86 -8.32
N PHE A 364 -5.69 -8.33 -7.97
CA PHE A 364 -4.56 -8.25 -8.89
C PHE A 364 -4.02 -9.65 -9.25
N SER A 365 -3.97 -10.57 -8.28
CA SER A 365 -3.57 -11.96 -8.53
C SER A 365 -4.53 -12.64 -9.51
N MET A 366 -5.84 -12.57 -9.26
CA MET A 366 -6.87 -13.15 -10.14
C MET A 366 -6.84 -12.54 -11.54
N PHE A 367 -6.64 -11.22 -11.64
CA PHE A 367 -6.49 -10.54 -12.92
C PHE A 367 -5.23 -11.00 -13.67
N THR A 368 -4.12 -11.19 -12.96
CA THR A 368 -2.85 -11.65 -13.53
C THR A 368 -2.97 -13.05 -14.10
N ASP A 369 -3.64 -13.96 -13.38
CA ASP A 369 -3.89 -15.32 -13.84
C ASP A 369 -4.75 -15.32 -15.11
N ALA A 370 -5.84 -14.54 -15.12
CA ALA A 370 -6.68 -14.40 -16.31
C ALA A 370 -5.94 -13.79 -17.51
N LEU A 371 -5.07 -12.80 -17.27
CA LEU A 371 -4.24 -12.18 -18.31
C LEU A 371 -3.23 -13.20 -18.87
N ARG A 372 -2.61 -14.01 -18.01
CA ARG A 372 -1.72 -15.09 -18.42
C ARG A 372 -2.45 -16.12 -19.28
N ASP A 373 -3.63 -16.56 -18.86
CA ASP A 373 -4.44 -17.55 -19.60
C ASP A 373 -4.95 -17.00 -20.94
N ALA A 374 -5.24 -15.70 -21.02
CA ALA A 374 -5.61 -15.04 -22.26
C ALA A 374 -4.44 -14.91 -23.25
N LEU A 375 -3.21 -14.78 -22.74
CA LEU A 375 -2.00 -14.63 -23.53
C LEU A 375 -1.28 -15.96 -23.85
N ASP A 376 -1.63 -17.08 -23.18
CA ASP A 376 -1.02 -18.38 -23.45
C ASP A 376 -1.47 -18.94 -24.82
N PRO A 377 -0.55 -19.08 -25.80
CA PRO A 377 -0.88 -19.59 -27.13
C PRO A 377 -1.17 -21.10 -27.16
N LYS A 378 -0.91 -21.86 -26.08
CA LYS A 378 -1.11 -23.32 -26.02
C LYS A 378 -2.55 -23.77 -25.76
N LEU A 379 -3.47 -22.86 -25.44
CA LEU A 379 -4.90 -23.15 -25.34
C LEU A 379 -5.60 -23.14 -26.72
N LYS A 380 -4.82 -23.20 -27.80
CA LYS A 380 -5.27 -23.36 -29.20
C LYS A 380 -5.24 -24.80 -29.63
#